data_AF-A0A1K1MF47-F1
#
_entry.id   AF-A0A1K1MF47-F1
#
_cell.length_a   1.000
_cell.length_b   1.000
_cell.length_c   1.000
_cell.angle_alpha   90.00
_cell.angle_beta   90.00
_cell.angle_gamma   90.00
#
_symmetry.space_group_name_H-M   'P 1'
#
loop_
_entity.id
_entity.type
_entity.pdbx_description
1 polymer ?
#
loop_
_entity_poly.entity_id
_entity_poly.type
_entity_poly.pdbx_seq_one_letter_code
_entity_poly.pdbx_strand_id
1 'polypeptide(L)'
;MIKFLCNSFVAGQYYVPGMIADFEANIERDLITDGNAINLPLVTGSTWAEKPHFTSVDAGTAISLIDVGGGSTWVSTYAGWIPQNGIVVLASNWGTVASPVGSITGVANGLFQPIGGAGSLVIPAGMLLESRAKLEIEASLLRIGANGPYTANIHLGTAGNVNDSIVFSVAPAATNNLHTRIYLSLWFNEGTVTTVSYQAPGASTAGALQDKAANIDLMKAMTVSIGILSAHTADRINLVGYSVKLVMI
;
A
#
# COMPACT_ATOMS: atom_id res chain seq x y z
N MET A 1 44.82 -12.76 -13.73
CA MET A 1 43.90 -12.19 -14.73
C MET A 1 43.57 -10.78 -14.27
N ILE A 2 44.23 -9.79 -14.88
CA ILE A 2 44.18 -8.38 -14.46
C ILE A 2 43.01 -7.74 -15.20
N LYS A 3 41.99 -7.25 -14.48
CA LYS A 3 41.11 -6.22 -15.02
C LYS A 3 41.81 -4.88 -14.75
N PHE A 4 42.35 -4.29 -15.80
CA PHE A 4 42.82 -2.91 -15.77
C PHE A 4 41.59 -2.02 -15.61
N LEU A 5 41.47 -1.36 -14.46
CA LEU A 5 40.55 -0.25 -14.31
C LEU A 5 41.11 0.91 -15.13
N CYS A 6 40.35 1.34 -16.14
CA CYS A 6 40.55 2.63 -16.76
C CYS A 6 40.32 3.72 -15.71
N ASN A 7 41.11 4.79 -15.77
CA ASN A 7 41.02 5.96 -14.88
C ASN A 7 39.56 6.37 -14.66
N SER A 8 39.02 6.11 -13.46
CA SER A 8 37.71 6.62 -13.04
C SER A 8 37.94 7.67 -11.96
N PHE A 9 37.52 8.90 -12.26
CA PHE A 9 37.46 9.98 -11.29
C PHE A 9 36.26 9.75 -10.37
N VAL A 10 36.50 9.56 -9.08
CA VAL A 10 35.45 9.61 -8.05
C VAL A 10 35.92 10.59 -6.98
N ALA A 11 35.10 11.61 -6.70
CA ALA A 11 35.29 12.56 -5.61
C ALA A 11 36.67 13.25 -5.52
N GLY A 12 37.33 13.52 -6.65
CA GLY A 12 38.52 14.39 -6.68
C GLY A 12 39.82 13.80 -6.11
N GLN A 13 39.89 12.51 -5.79
CA GLN A 13 41.14 11.85 -5.38
C GLN A 13 41.71 10.93 -6.47
N TYR A 14 43.03 10.96 -6.61
CA TYR A 14 43.79 10.21 -7.63
C TYR A 14 44.34 8.93 -7.01
N TYR A 15 43.82 7.77 -7.42
CA TYR A 15 44.33 6.47 -6.95
C TYR A 15 45.38 5.93 -7.91
N VAL A 16 46.55 5.56 -7.38
CA VAL A 16 47.68 5.03 -8.15
C VAL A 16 47.72 3.50 -8.02
N PRO A 17 48.11 2.74 -9.07
CA PRO A 17 48.13 1.29 -9.01
C PRO A 17 49.04 0.77 -7.89
N GLY A 18 48.47 0.02 -6.93
CA GLY A 18 49.20 -0.59 -5.82
C GLY A 18 48.69 -0.23 -4.41
N MET A 19 47.72 0.67 -4.28
CA MET A 19 47.07 0.92 -2.99
C MET A 19 46.01 -0.16 -2.71
N ILE A 20 46.41 -1.20 -1.97
CA ILE A 20 45.46 -2.08 -1.27
C ILE A 20 45.00 -1.30 -0.04
N ALA A 21 43.85 -0.64 -0.15
CA ALA A 21 43.18 -0.04 0.99
C ALA A 21 41.90 -0.82 1.27
N ASP A 22 41.79 -1.32 2.49
CA ASP A 22 40.73 -2.17 3.02
C ASP A 22 39.34 -1.62 2.69
N PHE A 23 38.64 -2.29 1.77
CA PHE A 23 37.37 -1.83 1.20
C PHE A 23 36.20 -1.90 2.20
N GLU A 24 36.31 -2.72 3.25
CA GLU A 24 35.23 -2.94 4.21
C GLU A 24 35.31 -2.05 5.46
N ALA A 25 36.49 -1.58 5.86
CA ALA A 25 36.64 -0.77 7.08
C ALA A 25 36.42 0.75 6.86
N ASN A 26 36.53 1.23 5.62
CA ASN A 26 36.42 2.67 5.33
C ASN A 26 34.99 3.12 4.98
N ILE A 27 34.07 2.22 4.61
CA ILE A 27 32.66 2.59 4.36
C ILE A 27 31.93 2.89 5.67
N GLU A 28 32.16 2.11 6.74
CA GLU A 28 31.49 2.36 8.03
C GLU A 28 32.05 3.60 8.76
N ARG A 29 33.26 4.04 8.43
CA ARG A 29 33.87 5.21 9.07
C ARG A 29 33.61 6.51 8.31
N ASP A 30 33.51 6.50 6.98
CA ASP A 30 33.13 7.70 6.22
C ASP A 30 31.63 8.02 6.27
N LEU A 31 30.76 7.08 6.64
CA LEU A 31 29.34 7.34 6.89
C LEU A 31 29.04 8.05 8.22
N ILE A 32 30.00 8.07 9.16
CA ILE A 32 29.80 8.63 10.51
C ILE A 32 30.69 9.86 10.76
N THR A 33 31.75 10.07 9.99
CA THR A 33 32.74 11.13 10.29
C THR A 33 32.69 12.35 9.35
N ASP A 34 32.02 12.25 8.20
CA ASP A 34 31.66 13.42 7.41
C ASP A 34 30.20 13.77 7.67
N GLY A 35 29.95 14.95 8.24
CA GLY A 35 28.61 15.55 8.34
C GLY A 35 27.91 15.79 6.99
N ASN A 36 28.42 15.21 5.91
CA ASN A 36 27.69 14.90 4.69
C ASN A 36 27.02 13.53 4.86
N ALA A 37 25.91 13.51 5.59
CA ALA A 37 24.81 12.69 5.10
C ALA A 37 24.70 12.96 3.59
N ILE A 38 24.44 11.94 2.78
CA ILE A 38 23.89 12.19 1.44
C ILE A 38 22.61 12.98 1.73
N ASN A 39 22.72 14.31 1.75
CA ASN A 39 21.65 15.25 1.75
C ASN A 39 21.08 15.10 0.34
N LEU A 40 20.36 14.00 0.11
CA LEU A 40 19.30 14.00 -0.86
C LEU A 40 18.51 15.26 -0.50
N PRO A 41 18.42 16.26 -1.40
CA PRO A 41 17.82 17.53 -1.06
C PRO A 41 16.37 17.25 -0.65
N LEU A 42 16.15 17.21 0.67
CA LEU A 42 14.87 16.87 1.23
C LEU A 42 14.01 18.12 1.17
N VAL A 43 13.10 18.16 0.21
CA VAL A 43 12.00 19.12 0.25
C VAL A 43 11.07 18.68 1.38
N THR A 44 11.10 19.38 2.50
CA THR A 44 10.26 19.08 3.67
C THR A 44 8.93 19.81 3.57
N GLY A 45 7.83 19.09 3.75
CA GLY A 45 6.50 19.70 3.98
C GLY A 45 5.59 19.82 2.77
N SER A 46 5.86 19.16 1.63
CA SER A 46 4.94 19.15 0.49
C SER A 46 3.77 18.19 0.69
N THR A 47 2.64 18.44 0.05
CA THR A 47 1.56 17.46 -0.14
C THR A 47 1.75 16.66 -1.44
N TRP A 48 1.01 15.56 -1.63
CA TRP A 48 1.04 14.82 -2.89
C TRP A 48 0.63 15.71 -4.08
N ALA A 49 -0.28 16.64 -3.87
CA ALA A 49 -0.75 17.56 -4.90
C ALA A 49 0.31 18.61 -5.28
N GLU A 50 1.15 19.04 -4.34
CA GLU A 50 2.14 20.10 -4.53
C GLU A 50 3.51 19.58 -4.96
N LYS A 51 3.77 18.28 -4.85
CA LYS A 51 5.06 17.71 -5.25
C LYS A 51 5.38 18.02 -6.73
N PRO A 52 6.65 18.30 -7.06
CA PRO A 52 7.03 18.51 -8.44
C PRO A 52 6.76 17.27 -9.30
N HIS A 53 6.59 17.46 -10.60
CA HIS A 53 6.51 16.35 -11.53
C HIS A 53 7.80 15.54 -11.46
N PHE A 54 7.72 14.21 -11.48
CA PHE A 54 8.89 13.34 -11.28
C PHE A 54 9.99 13.54 -12.35
N THR A 55 9.63 14.04 -13.54
CA THR A 55 10.59 14.37 -14.61
C THR A 55 11.20 15.77 -14.49
N SER A 56 10.74 16.62 -13.56
CA SER A 56 11.29 17.96 -13.36
C SER A 56 12.35 18.01 -12.27
N VAL A 57 12.72 16.85 -11.72
CA VAL A 57 13.78 16.68 -10.72
C VAL A 57 14.69 15.53 -11.15
N ASP A 58 15.92 15.51 -10.67
CA ASP A 58 16.83 14.40 -10.94
C ASP A 58 16.29 13.11 -10.31
N ALA A 59 16.47 11.99 -11.01
CA ALA A 59 16.13 10.68 -10.48
C ALA A 59 16.94 10.40 -9.19
N GLY A 60 16.29 9.87 -8.16
CA GLY A 60 16.90 9.69 -6.84
C GLY A 60 16.65 10.85 -5.87
N THR A 61 16.02 11.95 -6.32
CA THR A 61 15.61 13.04 -5.42
C THR A 61 14.57 12.54 -4.44
N ALA A 62 14.79 12.80 -3.14
CA ALA A 62 13.85 12.42 -2.08
C ALA A 62 12.98 13.61 -1.64
N ILE A 63 11.71 13.35 -1.37
CA ILE A 63 10.76 14.33 -0.84
C ILE A 63 9.99 13.73 0.34
N SER A 64 9.62 14.57 1.32
CA SER A 64 8.73 14.17 2.40
C SER A 64 7.33 14.71 2.15
N LEU A 65 6.35 13.81 2.17
CA LEU A 65 4.93 14.11 1.98
C LEU A 65 4.17 13.97 3.29
N ILE A 66 3.44 15.02 3.68
CA ILE A 66 2.75 15.07 4.98
C ILE A 66 1.37 14.40 4.96
N ASP A 67 0.76 14.27 3.78
CA ASP A 67 -0.62 13.86 3.58
C ASP A 67 -0.76 12.37 3.20
N VAL A 68 0.35 11.69 2.97
CA VAL A 68 0.38 10.28 2.56
C VAL A 68 1.02 9.42 3.63
N GLY A 69 0.33 8.34 4.02
CA GLY A 69 0.83 7.36 4.98
C GLY A 69 1.11 7.90 6.38
N GLY A 70 0.45 9.00 6.78
CA GLY A 70 0.71 9.67 8.05
C GLY A 70 2.03 10.46 8.09
N GLY A 71 2.59 10.78 6.91
CA GLY A 71 3.94 11.30 6.75
C GLY A 71 4.84 10.23 6.15
N SER A 72 5.26 10.39 4.90
CA SER A 72 6.10 9.40 4.20
C SER A 72 7.14 10.03 3.29
N THR A 73 8.24 9.33 3.06
CA THR A 73 9.31 9.76 2.16
C THR A 73 9.26 9.01 0.84
N TRP A 74 9.41 9.76 -0.25
CA TRP A 74 9.30 9.29 -1.62
C TRP A 74 10.53 9.66 -2.42
N VAL A 75 10.88 8.84 -3.39
CA VAL A 75 12.04 9.03 -4.26
C VAL A 75 11.57 9.10 -5.71
N SER A 76 12.12 10.05 -6.47
CA SER A 76 11.84 10.19 -7.89
C SER A 76 12.49 9.05 -8.69
N THR A 77 11.76 8.52 -9.67
CA THR A 77 12.27 7.61 -10.69
C THR A 77 11.90 8.12 -12.07
N TYR A 78 12.40 7.47 -13.13
CA TYR A 78 11.99 7.77 -14.50
C TYR A 78 10.52 7.46 -14.81
N ALA A 79 9.82 6.74 -13.94
CA ALA A 79 8.42 6.33 -14.15
C ALA A 79 7.44 7.00 -13.20
N GLY A 80 7.92 7.64 -12.13
CA GLY A 80 7.05 8.19 -11.09
C GLY A 80 7.74 8.30 -9.74
N TRP A 81 6.98 8.78 -8.75
CA TRP A 81 7.40 8.81 -7.35
C TRP A 81 7.13 7.44 -6.72
N ILE A 82 8.13 6.90 -6.02
CA ILE A 82 8.02 5.62 -5.29
C ILE A 82 8.31 5.82 -3.81
N PRO A 83 7.70 5.06 -2.88
CA PRO A 83 8.10 5.12 -1.48
C PRO A 83 9.58 4.74 -1.33
N GLN A 84 10.34 5.45 -0.48
CA GLN A 84 11.78 5.26 -0.33
C GLN A 84 12.17 3.81 0.01
N ASN A 85 11.33 3.11 0.78
CA ASN A 85 11.55 1.71 1.19
C ASN A 85 10.74 0.71 0.33
N GLY A 86 10.23 1.15 -0.82
CA GLY A 86 9.35 0.36 -1.69
C GLY A 86 7.96 0.09 -1.10
N ILE A 87 7.70 0.48 0.15
CA ILE A 87 6.42 0.26 0.84
C ILE A 87 6.01 1.52 1.59
N VAL A 88 4.72 1.83 1.54
CA VAL A 88 4.09 2.80 2.44
C VAL A 88 2.76 2.25 2.96
N VAL A 89 2.53 2.37 4.27
CA VAL A 89 1.24 2.04 4.89
C VAL A 89 0.32 3.24 4.72
N LEU A 90 -0.66 3.12 3.83
CA LEU A 90 -1.59 4.21 3.53
C LEU A 90 -2.64 4.40 4.63
N ALA A 91 -3.09 3.28 5.20
CA ALA A 91 -4.05 3.26 6.30
C ALA A 91 -3.84 1.98 7.14
N SER A 92 -3.92 2.10 8.47
CA SER A 92 -3.89 0.94 9.36
C SER A 92 -4.51 1.30 10.70
N ASN A 93 -5.40 0.46 11.21
CA ASN A 93 -5.93 0.58 12.56
C ASN A 93 -6.33 -0.81 13.07
N TRP A 94 -5.96 -1.11 14.31
CA TRP A 94 -6.18 -2.41 14.93
C TRP A 94 -6.74 -2.22 16.33
N GLY A 95 -7.97 -2.69 16.51
CA GLY A 95 -8.60 -2.82 17.82
C GLY A 95 -8.44 -4.22 18.38
N THR A 96 -9.32 -4.56 19.31
CA THR A 96 -9.41 -5.92 19.88
C THR A 96 -10.78 -6.50 19.60
N VAL A 97 -10.97 -7.79 19.91
CA VAL A 97 -12.30 -8.42 19.85
C VAL A 97 -13.33 -7.71 20.75
N ALA A 98 -12.88 -7.23 21.92
CA ALA A 98 -13.73 -6.52 22.88
C ALA A 98 -13.95 -5.05 22.51
N SER A 99 -12.95 -4.41 21.89
CA SER A 99 -12.98 -3.01 21.44
C SER A 99 -12.62 -2.96 19.95
N PRO A 100 -13.53 -3.34 19.05
CA PRO A 100 -13.27 -3.32 17.62
C PRO A 100 -13.14 -1.89 17.10
N VAL A 101 -12.50 -1.73 15.94
CA VAL A 101 -12.36 -0.44 15.25
C VAL A 101 -13.73 0.12 14.85
N GLY A 102 -14.66 -0.76 14.49
CA GLY A 102 -16.04 -0.38 14.20
C GLY A 102 -16.97 -1.58 14.27
N SER A 103 -18.28 -1.31 14.28
CA SER A 103 -19.29 -2.36 14.24
C SER A 103 -20.49 -1.94 13.42
N ILE A 104 -21.07 -2.89 12.68
CA ILE A 104 -22.31 -2.70 11.93
C ILE A 104 -23.27 -3.82 12.32
N THR A 105 -24.52 -3.47 12.63
CA THR A 105 -25.58 -4.42 13.00
C THR A 105 -26.70 -4.37 11.98
N GLY A 106 -27.16 -5.53 11.50
CA GLY A 106 -28.39 -5.63 10.73
C GLY A 106 -28.51 -4.75 9.49
N VAL A 107 -27.49 -4.78 8.62
CA VAL A 107 -27.36 -3.82 7.52
C VAL A 107 -27.55 -4.46 6.15
N ALA A 108 -28.05 -3.68 5.20
CA ALA A 108 -27.79 -3.87 3.78
C ALA A 108 -26.85 -2.74 3.33
N ASN A 109 -25.79 -3.07 2.60
CA ASN A 109 -24.84 -2.10 2.05
C ASN A 109 -24.11 -1.24 3.11
N GLY A 110 -23.74 -1.85 4.24
CA GLY A 110 -22.93 -1.18 5.26
C GLY A 110 -21.48 -1.03 4.83
N LEU A 111 -20.80 0.03 5.26
CA LEU A 111 -19.40 0.28 4.92
C LEU A 111 -18.60 0.67 6.15
N PHE A 112 -17.39 0.13 6.25
CA PHE A 112 -16.31 0.70 7.03
C PHE A 112 -15.40 1.48 6.09
N GLN A 113 -15.08 2.72 6.47
CA GLN A 113 -14.13 3.57 5.76
C GLN A 113 -12.78 3.53 6.49
N PRO A 114 -11.75 2.87 5.94
CA PRO A 114 -10.39 2.99 6.42
C PRO A 114 -9.98 4.46 6.57
N ILE A 115 -9.49 4.78 7.76
CA ILE A 115 -8.87 6.06 8.08
C ILE A 115 -7.38 5.93 7.77
N GLY A 116 -6.87 6.84 6.93
CA GLY A 116 -5.45 7.04 6.63
C GLY A 116 -5.11 8.54 6.68
N GLY A 117 -3.83 8.87 6.54
CA GLY A 117 -3.33 10.27 6.42
C GLY A 117 -4.14 11.31 7.19
N ALA A 118 -4.76 12.25 6.46
CA ALA A 118 -5.54 13.38 6.97
C ALA A 118 -6.98 13.04 7.44
N GLY A 119 -7.28 11.79 7.81
CA GLY A 119 -8.56 11.39 8.43
C GLY A 119 -9.45 10.49 7.56
N SER A 120 -9.20 10.38 6.26
CA SER A 120 -9.81 9.39 5.37
C SER A 120 -8.76 8.83 4.42
N LEU A 121 -8.81 7.53 4.13
CA LEU A 121 -7.93 6.96 3.12
C LEU A 121 -8.32 7.47 1.73
N VAL A 122 -7.46 8.33 1.18
CA VAL A 122 -7.46 8.73 -0.22
C VAL A 122 -6.10 8.34 -0.80
N ILE A 123 -6.13 7.57 -1.88
CA ILE A 123 -4.99 7.24 -2.72
C ILE A 123 -4.98 8.28 -3.85
N PRO A 124 -4.07 9.26 -3.83
CA PRO A 124 -4.04 10.31 -4.83
C PRO A 124 -3.81 9.80 -6.26
N ALA A 125 -4.27 10.60 -7.23
CA ALA A 125 -4.01 10.36 -8.65
C ALA A 125 -2.51 10.21 -8.95
N GLY A 126 -2.17 9.27 -9.81
CA GLY A 126 -0.80 8.99 -10.24
C GLY A 126 0.10 8.36 -9.17
N MET A 127 -0.45 7.97 -8.01
CA MET A 127 0.29 7.20 -6.98
C MET A 127 0.39 5.72 -7.33
N LEU A 128 -0.68 5.17 -7.91
CA LEU A 128 -0.71 3.79 -8.38
C LEU A 128 -0.02 3.74 -9.74
N LEU A 129 1.26 3.38 -9.74
CA LEU A 129 2.04 3.23 -10.97
C LEU A 129 1.68 1.90 -11.65
N GLU A 130 1.23 1.99 -12.89
CA GLU A 130 0.88 0.83 -13.70
C GLU A 130 2.05 -0.16 -13.81
N SER A 131 1.77 -1.46 -13.69
CA SER A 131 2.74 -2.57 -13.76
C SER A 131 3.91 -2.48 -12.77
N ARG A 132 3.90 -1.52 -11.84
CA ARG A 132 5.01 -1.23 -10.92
C ARG A 132 4.57 -1.14 -9.46
N ALA A 133 3.28 -0.97 -9.23
CA ALA A 133 2.71 -0.91 -7.90
C ALA A 133 1.64 -2.00 -7.71
N LYS A 134 1.48 -2.42 -6.46
CA LYS A 134 0.33 -3.20 -5.98
C LYS A 134 -0.20 -2.61 -4.68
N LEU A 135 -1.49 -2.81 -4.42
CA LEU A 135 -2.06 -2.61 -3.09
C LEU A 135 -2.15 -3.96 -2.38
N GLU A 136 -1.71 -3.99 -1.13
CA GLU A 136 -1.99 -5.10 -0.21
C GLU A 136 -3.03 -4.64 0.81
N ILE A 137 -4.15 -5.36 0.84
CA ILE A 137 -5.29 -5.03 1.69
C ILE A 137 -5.54 -6.20 2.63
N GLU A 138 -5.56 -5.88 3.92
CA GLU A 138 -5.92 -6.80 4.99
C GLU A 138 -7.11 -6.23 5.77
N ALA A 139 -8.10 -7.08 6.04
CA ALA A 139 -9.21 -6.77 6.92
C ALA A 139 -9.56 -7.98 7.79
N SER A 140 -9.87 -7.71 9.05
CA SER A 140 -10.16 -8.72 10.07
C SER A 140 -11.57 -8.47 10.61
N LEU A 141 -12.51 -9.34 10.24
CA LEU A 141 -13.91 -9.25 10.63
C LEU A 141 -14.25 -10.31 11.67
N LEU A 142 -15.06 -9.95 12.66
CA LEU A 142 -15.64 -10.87 13.62
C LEU A 142 -17.16 -10.75 13.57
N ARG A 143 -17.83 -11.87 13.36
CA ARG A 143 -19.28 -11.95 13.43
C ARG A 143 -19.75 -12.32 14.84
N ILE A 144 -20.78 -11.62 15.30
CA ILE A 144 -21.57 -11.96 16.49
C ILE A 144 -23.01 -12.23 16.04
N GLY A 145 -23.52 -13.45 16.28
CA GLY A 145 -24.77 -13.97 15.76
C GLY A 145 -24.58 -15.06 14.70
N ALA A 146 -25.63 -15.82 14.39
CA ALA A 146 -25.62 -16.96 13.45
C ALA A 146 -26.89 -17.03 12.58
N ASN A 147 -27.60 -15.91 12.42
CA ASN A 147 -29.00 -15.92 12.00
C ASN A 147 -29.23 -15.87 10.47
N GLY A 148 -28.21 -15.50 9.69
CA GLY A 148 -28.26 -15.59 8.22
C GLY A 148 -26.88 -15.49 7.56
N PRO A 149 -26.74 -15.69 6.24
CA PRO A 149 -25.48 -15.44 5.56
C PRO A 149 -25.12 -13.94 5.64
N TYR A 150 -23.83 -13.63 5.60
CA TYR A 150 -23.36 -12.28 5.34
C TYR A 150 -22.31 -12.31 4.23
N THR A 151 -22.21 -11.20 3.49
CA THR A 151 -21.21 -11.06 2.44
C THR A 151 -20.38 -9.84 2.72
N ALA A 152 -19.06 -10.03 2.82
CA ALA A 152 -18.08 -8.98 2.98
C ALA A 152 -17.37 -8.71 1.67
N ASN A 153 -17.25 -7.44 1.32
CA ASN A 153 -16.64 -6.96 0.09
C ASN A 153 -15.48 -6.02 0.39
N ILE A 154 -14.53 -5.96 -0.54
CA ILE A 154 -13.60 -4.84 -0.65
C ILE A 154 -13.99 -4.07 -1.89
N HIS A 155 -14.23 -2.78 -1.71
CA HIS A 155 -14.53 -1.84 -2.77
C HIS A 155 -13.30 -0.99 -3.06
N LEU A 156 -13.08 -0.69 -4.34
CA LEU A 156 -12.09 0.26 -4.82
C LEU A 156 -12.76 1.16 -5.84
N GLY A 157 -12.71 2.47 -5.63
CA GLY A 157 -13.33 3.43 -6.54
C GLY A 157 -13.07 4.87 -6.13
N THR A 158 -13.82 5.80 -6.70
CA THR A 158 -13.60 7.24 -6.51
C THR A 158 -14.60 7.86 -5.53
N ALA A 159 -15.71 7.16 -5.25
CA ALA A 159 -16.83 7.75 -4.54
C ALA A 159 -16.85 7.42 -3.03
N GLY A 160 -16.10 6.42 -2.60
CA GLY A 160 -16.07 5.95 -1.21
C GLY A 160 -17.40 5.37 -0.77
N ASN A 161 -18.12 4.68 -1.66
CA ASN A 161 -19.43 4.11 -1.33
C ASN A 161 -19.70 2.79 -2.05
N VAL A 162 -20.87 2.20 -1.79
CA VAL A 162 -21.21 0.85 -2.28
C VAL A 162 -21.34 0.76 -3.80
N ASN A 163 -21.38 1.88 -4.51
CA ASN A 163 -21.37 1.91 -5.98
C ASN A 163 -19.96 1.77 -6.56
N ASP A 164 -18.91 1.89 -5.73
CA ASP A 164 -17.55 1.61 -6.15
C ASP A 164 -17.36 0.12 -6.49
N SER A 165 -16.41 -0.18 -7.36
CA SER A 165 -16.17 -1.53 -7.87
C SER A 165 -15.81 -2.51 -6.77
N ILE A 166 -16.47 -3.66 -6.76
CA ILE A 166 -16.12 -4.78 -5.88
C ILE A 166 -14.88 -5.47 -6.45
N VAL A 167 -13.74 -5.32 -5.76
CA VAL A 167 -12.49 -5.99 -6.12
C VAL A 167 -12.33 -7.33 -5.40
N PHE A 168 -13.00 -7.53 -4.28
CA PHE A 168 -13.03 -8.81 -3.57
C PHE A 168 -14.38 -9.02 -2.90
N SER A 169 -14.83 -10.27 -2.82
CA SER A 169 -16.07 -10.67 -2.15
C SER A 169 -15.87 -12.02 -1.48
N VAL A 170 -16.34 -12.15 -0.24
CA VAL A 170 -16.40 -13.40 0.50
C VAL A 170 -17.75 -13.52 1.21
N ALA A 171 -18.31 -14.73 1.20
CA ALA A 171 -19.56 -15.04 1.90
C ALA A 171 -19.32 -16.17 2.91
N PRO A 172 -18.85 -15.84 4.13
CA PRO A 172 -18.57 -16.85 5.15
C PRO A 172 -19.84 -17.53 5.66
N ALA A 173 -19.67 -18.72 6.24
CA ALA A 173 -20.76 -19.48 6.83
C ALA A 173 -21.47 -18.72 7.97
N ALA A 174 -22.73 -19.07 8.21
CA ALA A 174 -23.55 -18.45 9.26
C ALA A 174 -23.22 -18.99 10.66
N THR A 175 -22.03 -18.64 11.17
CA THR A 175 -21.51 -19.14 12.45
C THR A 175 -21.23 -17.99 13.41
N ASN A 176 -21.69 -18.14 14.65
CA ASN A 176 -21.39 -17.19 15.72
C ASN A 176 -19.90 -17.21 16.08
N ASN A 177 -19.33 -16.05 16.40
CA ASN A 177 -17.91 -15.86 16.67
C ASN A 177 -16.99 -16.32 15.52
N LEU A 178 -17.50 -16.32 14.28
CA LEU A 178 -16.67 -16.61 13.13
C LEU A 178 -15.74 -15.44 12.84
N HIS A 179 -14.45 -15.73 12.85
CA HIS A 179 -13.42 -14.82 12.38
C HIS A 179 -13.24 -14.97 10.87
N THR A 180 -13.19 -13.86 10.16
CA THR A 180 -12.95 -13.83 8.72
C THR A 180 -11.81 -12.86 8.44
N ARG A 181 -10.67 -13.42 8.02
CA ARG A 181 -9.52 -12.65 7.54
C ARG A 181 -9.60 -12.52 6.03
N ILE A 182 -9.66 -11.29 5.55
CA ILE A 182 -9.50 -10.95 4.14
C ILE A 182 -8.06 -10.51 3.96
N TYR A 183 -7.34 -11.14 3.04
CA TYR A 183 -6.03 -10.70 2.59
C TYR A 183 -5.97 -10.83 1.07
N LEU A 184 -5.71 -9.72 0.39
CA LEU A 184 -5.56 -9.71 -1.06
C LEU A 184 -4.47 -8.75 -1.53
N SER A 185 -3.90 -9.04 -2.69
CA SER A 185 -3.08 -8.11 -3.46
C SER A 185 -3.83 -7.67 -4.72
N LEU A 186 -3.80 -6.37 -5.01
CA LEU A 186 -4.33 -5.77 -6.22
C LEU A 186 -3.18 -5.30 -7.09
N TRP A 187 -3.08 -5.81 -8.31
CA TRP A 187 -2.09 -5.44 -9.30
C TRP A 187 -2.76 -4.61 -10.38
N PHE A 188 -2.14 -3.50 -10.77
CA PHE A 188 -2.74 -2.53 -11.68
C PHE A 188 -2.10 -2.62 -13.07
N ASN A 189 -2.94 -2.78 -14.09
CA ASN A 189 -2.60 -2.72 -15.52
C ASN A 189 -3.53 -1.71 -16.20
N GLU A 190 -3.21 -1.27 -17.42
CA GLU A 190 -4.03 -0.32 -18.18
C GLU A 190 -5.53 -0.73 -18.18
N GLY A 191 -6.36 0.05 -17.46
CA GLY A 191 -7.80 -0.15 -17.35
C GLY A 191 -8.27 -1.41 -16.61
N THR A 192 -7.37 -2.22 -16.04
CA THR A 192 -7.73 -3.49 -15.37
C THR A 192 -6.97 -3.67 -14.06
N VAL A 193 -7.63 -4.33 -13.11
CA VAL A 193 -6.97 -4.73 -11.85
C VAL A 193 -7.05 -6.22 -11.68
N THR A 194 -5.89 -6.85 -11.55
CA THR A 194 -5.78 -8.27 -11.20
C THR A 194 -5.78 -8.40 -9.69
N THR A 195 -6.79 -9.09 -9.17
CA THR A 195 -6.91 -9.44 -7.76
C THR A 195 -6.28 -10.79 -7.51
N VAL A 196 -5.50 -10.91 -6.45
CA VAL A 196 -4.92 -12.16 -5.98
C VAL A 196 -5.28 -12.34 -4.51
N SER A 197 -6.16 -13.29 -4.24
CA SER A 197 -6.53 -13.65 -2.87
C SER A 197 -5.46 -14.54 -2.22
N TYR A 198 -5.25 -14.38 -0.91
CA TYR A 198 -4.42 -15.33 -0.18
C TYR A 198 -5.02 -16.73 -0.24
N GLN A 199 -4.15 -17.71 -0.48
CA GLN A 199 -4.47 -19.14 -0.39
C GLN A 199 -3.48 -19.77 0.57
N ALA A 200 -3.94 -20.72 1.38
CA ALA A 200 -3.04 -21.55 2.17
C ALA A 200 -2.11 -22.34 1.23
N PRO A 201 -0.87 -22.66 1.65
CA PRO A 201 0.04 -23.46 0.83
C PRO A 201 -0.63 -24.77 0.37
N GLY A 202 -0.59 -25.03 -0.94
CA GLY A 202 -1.21 -26.22 -1.55
C GLY A 202 -2.73 -26.13 -1.78
N ALA A 203 -3.39 -25.05 -1.37
CA ALA A 203 -4.80 -24.82 -1.69
C ALA A 203 -4.96 -24.38 -3.15
N SER A 204 -6.05 -24.84 -3.78
CA SER A 204 -6.46 -24.42 -5.12
C SER A 204 -7.94 -24.08 -5.09
N THR A 205 -8.27 -22.85 -5.49
CA THR A 205 -9.64 -22.34 -5.50
C THR A 205 -9.88 -21.62 -6.82
N ALA A 206 -10.99 -21.93 -7.48
CA ALA A 206 -11.42 -21.21 -8.68
C ALA A 206 -11.62 -19.72 -8.33
N GLY A 207 -11.08 -18.82 -9.16
CA GLY A 207 -11.18 -17.39 -8.91
C GLY A 207 -10.27 -16.86 -7.81
N ALA A 208 -9.25 -17.61 -7.39
CA ALA A 208 -8.21 -17.09 -6.48
C ALA A 208 -7.41 -15.94 -7.12
N LEU A 209 -7.29 -15.93 -8.45
CA LEU A 209 -6.77 -14.85 -9.29
C LEU A 209 -7.85 -14.46 -10.29
N GLN A 210 -8.19 -13.17 -10.35
CA GLN A 210 -9.25 -12.66 -11.23
C GLN A 210 -8.93 -11.25 -11.70
N ASP A 211 -9.21 -10.99 -12.98
CA ASP A 211 -9.25 -9.63 -13.49
C ASP A 211 -10.58 -8.96 -13.17
N LYS A 212 -10.50 -7.69 -12.77
CA LYS A 212 -11.64 -6.80 -12.51
C LYS A 212 -11.51 -5.62 -13.46
N ALA A 213 -12.49 -5.48 -14.35
CA ALA A 213 -12.50 -4.49 -15.42
C ALA A 213 -13.27 -3.20 -15.08
N ALA A 214 -13.62 -2.95 -13.81
CA ALA A 214 -14.60 -1.93 -13.45
C ALA A 214 -13.96 -0.68 -12.79
N ASN A 215 -14.23 0.51 -13.34
CA ASN A 215 -14.09 1.86 -12.74
C ASN A 215 -12.82 2.16 -11.93
N ILE A 216 -11.69 1.56 -12.29
CA ILE A 216 -10.40 1.88 -11.68
C ILE A 216 -9.64 2.78 -12.65
N ASP A 217 -9.46 4.04 -12.24
CA ASP A 217 -8.79 5.08 -13.00
C ASP A 217 -7.59 5.56 -12.19
N LEU A 218 -6.39 5.14 -12.59
CA LEU A 218 -5.15 5.46 -11.89
C LEU A 218 -4.82 6.97 -11.93
N MET A 219 -5.49 7.72 -12.81
CA MET A 219 -5.36 9.17 -12.94
C MET A 219 -6.38 9.93 -12.08
N LYS A 220 -7.22 9.22 -11.32
CA LYS A 220 -8.13 9.80 -10.34
C LYS A 220 -7.74 9.41 -8.92
N ALA A 221 -8.17 10.22 -7.97
CA ALA A 221 -8.07 9.87 -6.57
C ALA A 221 -9.00 8.68 -6.28
N MET A 222 -8.45 7.64 -5.66
CA MET A 222 -9.15 6.39 -5.36
C MET A 222 -9.26 6.20 -3.84
N THR A 223 -10.22 5.42 -3.40
CA THR A 223 -10.39 5.04 -2.00
C THR A 223 -10.75 3.56 -1.90
N VAL A 224 -10.43 2.97 -0.76
CA VAL A 224 -10.72 1.57 -0.43
C VAL A 224 -11.76 1.57 0.68
N SER A 225 -12.83 0.81 0.52
CA SER A 225 -13.85 0.61 1.57
C SER A 225 -14.06 -0.88 1.84
N ILE A 226 -14.36 -1.21 3.10
CA ILE A 226 -14.69 -2.59 3.50
C ILE A 226 -16.21 -2.65 3.69
N GLY A 227 -16.88 -3.35 2.79
CA GLY A 227 -18.34 -3.40 2.73
C GLY A 227 -18.95 -4.66 3.33
N ILE A 228 -20.15 -4.52 3.89
CA ILE A 228 -21.06 -5.60 4.26
C ILE A 228 -22.29 -5.46 3.38
N LEU A 229 -22.36 -6.27 2.31
CA LEU A 229 -23.44 -6.22 1.33
C LEU A 229 -24.79 -6.50 1.99
N SER A 230 -24.83 -7.51 2.85
CA SER A 230 -26.01 -7.87 3.62
C SER A 230 -25.60 -8.58 4.91
N ALA A 231 -26.32 -8.32 6.00
CA ALA A 231 -26.27 -9.08 7.24
C ALA A 231 -27.68 -9.20 7.83
N HIS A 232 -27.97 -10.31 8.50
CA HIS A 232 -29.23 -10.49 9.20
C HIS A 232 -29.38 -9.44 10.32
N THR A 233 -30.62 -9.00 10.60
CA THR A 233 -30.91 -7.91 11.55
C THR A 233 -30.38 -8.15 12.96
N ALA A 234 -30.38 -9.41 13.40
CA ALA A 234 -29.86 -9.85 14.69
C ALA A 234 -28.33 -10.08 14.71
N ASP A 235 -27.65 -10.00 13.57
CA ASP A 235 -26.20 -10.21 13.49
C ASP A 235 -25.46 -8.87 13.53
N ARG A 236 -24.33 -8.87 14.23
CA ARG A 236 -23.38 -7.75 14.29
C ARG A 236 -22.05 -8.19 13.69
N ILE A 237 -21.53 -7.39 12.76
CA ILE A 237 -20.22 -7.56 12.16
C ILE A 237 -19.28 -6.51 12.72
N ASN A 238 -18.23 -6.95 13.39
CA ASN A 238 -17.21 -6.10 13.96
C ASN A 238 -15.99 -6.07 13.03
N LEU A 239 -15.52 -4.87 12.69
CA LEU A 239 -14.20 -4.70 12.09
C LEU A 239 -13.16 -4.63 13.22
N VAL A 240 -12.40 -5.70 13.39
CA VAL A 240 -11.36 -5.80 14.44
C VAL A 240 -10.13 -5.02 14.03
N GLY A 241 -9.77 -5.03 12.74
CA GLY A 241 -8.66 -4.23 12.24
C GLY A 241 -8.51 -4.31 10.73
N TYR A 242 -7.70 -3.41 10.19
CA TYR A 242 -7.40 -3.33 8.77
C TYR A 242 -6.01 -2.77 8.52
N SER A 243 -5.47 -3.05 7.34
CA SER A 243 -4.29 -2.41 6.78
C SER A 243 -4.41 -2.28 5.26
N VAL A 244 -4.02 -1.13 4.73
CA VAL A 244 -3.89 -0.88 3.29
C VAL A 244 -2.48 -0.38 3.04
N LYS A 245 -1.72 -1.10 2.23
CA LYS A 245 -0.33 -0.79 1.91
C LYS A 245 -0.16 -0.64 0.41
N LEU A 246 0.63 0.35 0.01
CA LEU A 246 1.18 0.42 -1.33
C LEU A 246 2.56 -0.24 -1.32
N VAL A 247 2.78 -1.15 -2.27
CA VAL A 247 4.03 -1.89 -2.42
C VAL A 247 4.51 -1.76 -3.86
N MET A 248 5.77 -1.40 -4.02
CA MET A 248 6.47 -1.36 -5.30
C MET A 248 7.01 -2.74 -5.66
N ILE A 249 7.00 -3.04 -6.96
CA ILE A 249 7.42 -4.31 -7.56
C ILE A 249 8.77 -4.14 -8.24
#